data_AF-A0A2R6HXV8-F1
#
_entry.id   AF-A0A2R6HXV8-F1
#
_cell.length_a   1.000
_cell.length_b   1.000
_cell.length_c   1.000
_cell.angle_alpha   90.00
_cell.angle_beta   90.00
_cell.angle_gamma   90.00
#
_symmetry.space_group_name_H-M   'P 1'
#
loop_
_entity.id
_entity.type
_entity.pdbx_description
1 polymer ?
#
loop_
_entity_poly.entity_id
_entity_poly.type
_entity_poly.pdbx_seq_one_letter_code
_entity_poly.pdbx_strand_id
1 'polypeptide(L)'
;MFTYGAPFVGVLLVAVGIGAAVPGAYGLVQTDIADCGDPIVSVEPVEEQFDGGPPESLPRLTPDDLTTGEREAFQEALADPRGEAAFRDDFRNRPAFENGTLVETADRTYYATIVADHPCFTTAPLQFPLGVFAIALGIVGILTPPGYRRLVALEERIRD
;
A
#
# COMPACT_ATOMS: atom_id res chain seq x y z
N MET A 1 32.69 -16.52 -22.92
CA MET A 1 31.35 -15.91 -22.73
C MET A 1 30.65 -16.42 -21.46
N PHE A 2 30.64 -17.73 -21.18
CA PHE A 2 30.04 -18.31 -19.97
C PHE A 2 30.56 -17.80 -18.62
N THR A 3 31.83 -17.38 -18.54
CA THR A 3 32.45 -16.85 -17.30
C THR A 3 31.76 -15.59 -16.77
N TYR A 4 31.15 -14.79 -17.64
CA TYR A 4 30.50 -13.53 -17.28
C TYR A 4 29.00 -13.50 -17.60
N GLY A 5 28.54 -14.28 -18.58
CA GLY A 5 27.13 -14.31 -18.98
C GLY A 5 26.20 -14.95 -17.94
N ALA A 6 26.57 -16.14 -17.43
CA ALA A 6 25.78 -16.84 -16.42
C ALA A 6 25.62 -16.04 -15.10
N PRO A 7 26.69 -15.47 -14.51
CA PRO A 7 26.53 -14.67 -13.30
C PRO A 7 25.77 -13.36 -13.54
N PHE A 8 25.93 -12.72 -14.71
CA PHE A 8 25.17 -11.51 -15.04
C PHE A 8 23.67 -11.76 -15.12
N VAL A 9 23.25 -12.82 -15.83
CA VAL A 9 21.84 -13.24 -15.88
C VAL A 9 21.35 -13.62 -14.48
N GLY A 10 22.20 -14.27 -13.67
CA GLY A 10 21.87 -14.61 -12.30
C GLY A 10 21.57 -13.39 -11.43
N VAL A 11 22.39 -12.33 -11.51
CA VAL A 11 22.15 -11.06 -10.79
C VAL A 11 20.86 -10.38 -11.25
N LEU A 12 20.59 -10.36 -12.55
CA LEU A 12 19.33 -9.80 -13.08
C LEU A 12 18.10 -10.55 -12.56
N LEU A 13 18.16 -11.89 -12.51
CA LEU A 13 17.08 -12.70 -11.96
C LEU A 13 16.86 -12.46 -10.46
N VAL A 14 17.93 -12.29 -9.69
CA VAL A 14 17.83 -11.90 -8.27
C VAL A 14 17.18 -10.52 -8.14
N ALA A 15 17.61 -9.53 -8.92
CA ALA A 15 17.07 -8.18 -8.85
C ALA A 15 15.56 -8.14 -9.20
N VAL A 16 15.15 -8.79 -10.29
CA VAL A 16 13.74 -8.91 -10.69
C VAL A 16 12.95 -9.68 -9.64
N GLY A 17 13.52 -10.77 -9.12
CA GLY A 17 12.89 -11.60 -8.11
C GLY A 17 12.64 -10.86 -6.79
N ILE A 18 13.57 -10.00 -6.34
CA ILE A 18 13.36 -9.13 -5.18
C ILE A 18 12.21 -8.14 -5.44
N GLY A 19 12.21 -7.51 -6.62
CA GLY A 19 11.15 -6.58 -7.02
C GLY A 19 9.75 -7.23 -7.06
N ALA A 20 9.67 -8.52 -7.36
CA ALA A 20 8.42 -9.27 -7.31
C ALA A 20 8.07 -9.80 -5.90
N ALA A 21 9.06 -10.32 -5.17
CA ALA A 21 8.84 -11.00 -3.89
C ALA A 21 8.50 -10.02 -2.76
N VAL A 22 9.11 -8.84 -2.71
CA VAL A 22 8.86 -7.88 -1.62
C VAL A 22 7.40 -7.42 -1.60
N PRO A 23 6.81 -6.88 -2.69
CA PRO A 23 5.39 -6.50 -2.69
C PRO A 23 4.47 -7.70 -2.44
N GLY A 24 4.79 -8.87 -3.00
CA GLY A 24 3.99 -10.08 -2.81
C GLY A 24 3.99 -10.59 -1.37
N ALA A 25 5.10 -10.43 -0.64
CA ALA A 25 5.19 -10.76 0.78
C ALA A 25 4.35 -9.79 1.63
N TYR A 26 4.37 -8.49 1.30
CA TYR A 26 3.49 -7.50 1.95
C TYR A 26 2.02 -7.88 1.79
N GLY A 27 1.59 -8.31 0.60
CA GLY A 27 0.21 -8.76 0.37
C GLY A 27 -0.24 -9.96 1.21
N LEU A 28 0.69 -10.81 1.69
CA LEU A 28 0.36 -11.96 2.55
C LEU A 28 0.17 -11.60 4.03
N VAL A 29 0.78 -10.50 4.48
CA VAL A 29 0.76 -10.06 5.89
C VAL A 29 -0.20 -8.88 6.07
N GLN A 30 -0.66 -8.26 4.98
CA GLN A 30 -1.47 -7.05 5.02
C GLN A 30 -2.82 -7.24 5.74
N THR A 31 -3.41 -8.44 5.68
CA THR A 31 -4.70 -8.75 6.33
C THR A 31 -4.66 -8.71 7.86
N ASP A 32 -3.47 -8.82 8.47
CA ASP A 32 -3.31 -8.92 9.93
C ASP A 32 -2.84 -7.61 10.59
N ILE A 33 -2.41 -6.60 9.81
CA ILE A 33 -1.71 -5.41 10.34
C ILE A 33 -2.35 -4.09 9.90
N ALA A 34 -3.19 -4.07 8.86
CA ALA A 34 -3.85 -2.84 8.41
C ALA A 34 -5.32 -3.12 8.05
N ASP A 35 -6.22 -2.29 8.59
CA ASP A 35 -7.61 -2.14 8.14
C ASP A 35 -7.61 -1.64 6.69
N CYS A 36 -7.41 -2.59 5.79
CA CYS A 36 -7.28 -2.42 4.36
C CYS A 36 -8.62 -2.00 3.77
N GLY A 37 -8.68 -0.82 3.13
CA GLY A 37 -9.88 -0.31 2.47
C GLY A 37 -10.68 0.71 3.29
N ASP A 38 -10.25 1.00 4.52
CA ASP A 38 -10.89 1.95 5.42
C ASP A 38 -10.12 3.28 5.40
N PRO A 39 -10.47 4.25 4.52
CA PRO A 39 -9.78 5.53 4.46
C PRO A 39 -9.95 6.30 5.78
N ILE A 40 -8.92 7.04 6.18
CA ILE A 40 -9.00 7.95 7.32
C ILE A 40 -9.54 9.28 6.84
N VAL A 41 -10.65 9.71 7.44
CA VAL A 41 -11.25 11.02 7.24
C VAL A 41 -10.84 11.93 8.40
N SER A 42 -10.39 13.13 8.07
CA SER A 42 -10.26 14.23 9.02
C SER A 42 -11.49 15.12 8.96
N VAL A 43 -11.96 15.57 10.12
CA VAL A 43 -13.09 16.47 10.32
C VAL A 43 -12.67 17.60 11.24
N GLU A 44 -12.74 18.82 10.72
CA GLU A 44 -12.32 20.03 11.42
C GLU A 44 -13.43 21.10 11.30
N PRO A 45 -13.60 21.98 12.31
CA PRO A 45 -14.47 23.14 12.18
C PRO A 45 -14.05 24.00 10.98
N VAL A 46 -15.00 24.47 10.18
CA VAL A 46 -14.67 25.20 8.95
C VAL A 46 -13.89 26.48 9.22
N GLU A 47 -14.09 27.08 10.40
CA GLU A 47 -13.42 28.31 10.83
C GLU A 47 -11.94 28.09 11.16
N GLU A 48 -11.57 26.88 11.60
CA GLU A 48 -10.17 26.52 11.89
C GLU A 48 -9.38 26.25 10.61
N GLN A 49 -10.07 25.78 9.57
CA GLN A 49 -9.46 25.50 8.27
C GLN A 49 -9.47 26.70 7.31
N PHE A 50 -10.48 27.57 7.40
CA PHE A 50 -10.66 28.69 6.47
C PHE A 50 -10.97 30.00 7.22
N ASP A 51 -9.92 30.81 7.46
CA ASP A 51 -10.01 32.14 8.11
C ASP A 51 -10.97 33.14 7.44
N GLY A 52 -11.31 32.92 6.16
CA GLY A 52 -12.19 33.79 5.35
C GLY A 52 -13.48 33.12 4.88
N GLY A 53 -13.77 31.92 5.38
CA GLY A 53 -14.86 31.07 4.92
C GLY A 53 -14.46 30.14 3.75
N PRO A 54 -15.17 29.03 3.58
CA PRO A 54 -14.81 28.01 2.61
C PRO A 54 -15.13 28.44 1.16
N PRO A 55 -14.38 27.95 0.17
CA PRO A 55 -14.67 28.22 -1.23
C PRO A 55 -16.03 27.64 -1.67
N GLU A 56 -16.76 28.37 -2.51
CA GLU A 56 -18.09 27.95 -2.98
C GLU A 56 -18.09 26.65 -3.79
N SER A 57 -16.93 26.28 -4.34
CA SER A 57 -16.73 25.06 -5.14
C SER A 57 -16.79 23.78 -4.32
N LEU A 58 -16.70 23.83 -2.98
CA LEU A 58 -16.75 22.63 -2.16
C LEU A 58 -18.18 22.08 -2.12
N PRO A 59 -18.37 20.77 -2.36
CA PRO A 59 -19.64 20.10 -2.16
C PRO A 59 -20.11 20.28 -0.71
N ARG A 60 -21.40 20.56 -0.54
CA ARG A 60 -22.07 20.65 0.76
C ARG A 60 -22.96 19.43 0.95
N LEU A 61 -22.77 18.76 2.07
CA LEU A 61 -23.56 17.60 2.49
C LEU A 61 -24.20 17.91 3.83
N THR A 62 -25.37 17.32 4.06
CA THR A 62 -26.01 17.31 5.38
C THR A 62 -25.83 15.94 6.02
N PRO A 63 -26.01 15.81 7.35
CA PRO A 63 -26.01 14.51 8.03
C PRO A 63 -26.95 13.49 7.41
N ASP A 64 -28.04 13.93 6.77
CA ASP A 64 -29.02 13.06 6.10
C ASP A 64 -28.51 12.54 4.74
N ASP A 65 -27.60 13.27 4.10
CA ASP A 65 -26.91 12.85 2.88
C ASP A 65 -25.78 11.84 3.17
N LEU A 66 -25.49 11.59 4.45
CA LEU A 66 -24.50 10.59 4.86
C LEU A 66 -25.11 9.20 5.01
N THR A 67 -24.40 8.17 4.56
CA THR A 67 -24.69 6.77 4.90
C THR A 67 -24.52 6.54 6.40
N THR A 68 -25.00 5.40 6.91
CA THR A 68 -24.82 5.05 8.33
C THR A 68 -23.33 5.02 8.70
N GLY A 69 -22.49 4.36 7.90
CA GLY A 69 -21.04 4.31 8.11
C GLY A 69 -20.37 5.68 8.01
N GLU A 70 -20.78 6.53 7.05
CA GLU A 70 -20.29 7.91 6.93
C GLU A 70 -20.61 8.73 8.17
N ARG A 71 -21.82 8.57 8.72
CA ARG A 71 -22.24 9.29 9.90
C ARG A 71 -21.51 8.81 11.14
N GLU A 72 -21.30 7.51 11.29
CA GLU A 72 -20.55 6.94 12.41
C GLU A 72 -19.09 7.40 12.39
N ALA A 73 -18.41 7.30 11.25
CA ALA A 73 -17.04 7.78 11.10
C ALA A 73 -16.93 9.29 11.35
N PHE A 74 -17.87 10.08 10.85
CA PHE A 74 -17.90 11.52 11.10
C PHE A 74 -18.04 11.85 12.59
N GLN A 75 -18.91 11.14 13.32
CA GLN A 75 -19.08 11.34 14.76
C GLN A 75 -17.88 10.83 15.57
N GLU A 76 -17.28 9.72 15.15
CA GLU A 76 -16.03 9.20 15.74
C GLU A 76 -14.90 10.21 15.58
N ALA A 77 -14.76 10.81 14.40
CA ALA A 77 -13.77 11.85 14.11
C ALA A 77 -13.97 13.09 14.99
N LEU A 78 -15.21 13.54 15.18
CA LEU A 78 -15.51 14.67 16.08
C LEU A 78 -15.18 14.39 17.56
N ALA A 79 -15.22 13.13 17.97
CA ALA A 79 -14.86 12.71 19.32
C ALA A 79 -13.35 12.45 19.48
N ASP A 80 -12.62 12.28 18.38
CA ASP A 80 -11.19 12.04 18.38
C ASP A 80 -10.40 13.36 18.58
N PRO A 81 -9.38 13.39 19.46
CA PRO A 81 -8.57 14.60 19.69
C PRO A 81 -7.84 15.14 18.45
N ARG A 82 -7.63 14.32 17.42
CA ARG A 82 -7.00 14.71 16.15
C ARG A 82 -8.02 15.05 15.08
N GLY A 83 -9.32 14.86 15.34
CA GLY A 83 -10.36 15.03 14.33
C GLY A 83 -10.38 13.89 13.30
N GLU A 84 -9.77 12.74 13.58
CA GLU A 84 -9.57 11.67 12.60
C GLU A 84 -10.37 10.41 12.95
N ALA A 85 -10.97 9.76 11.94
CA ALA A 85 -11.54 8.43 12.09
C ALA A 85 -11.43 7.59 10.82
N ALA A 86 -11.33 6.28 11.01
CA ALA A 86 -11.34 5.32 9.91
C ALA A 86 -12.78 5.07 9.45
N PHE A 87 -12.97 5.06 8.14
CA PHE A 87 -14.24 4.72 7.55
C PHE A 87 -14.40 3.21 7.46
N ARG A 88 -15.41 2.64 8.12
CA ARG A 88 -15.75 1.22 8.01
C ARG A 88 -17.05 1.13 7.20
N ASP A 89 -17.09 0.31 6.14
CA ASP A 89 -18.24 0.04 5.25
C ASP A 89 -18.37 0.90 3.95
N ASP A 90 -19.57 0.91 3.35
CA ASP A 90 -19.86 1.48 2.03
C ASP A 90 -19.78 3.02 2.03
N PHE A 91 -18.86 3.54 1.23
CA PHE A 91 -18.51 4.96 1.17
C PHE A 91 -19.09 5.61 -0.10
N ARG A 92 -20.38 5.94 -0.05
CA ARG A 92 -21.14 6.51 -1.18
C ARG A 92 -20.59 7.86 -1.63
N ASN A 93 -20.26 8.72 -0.68
CA ASN A 93 -19.82 10.09 -0.92
C ASN A 93 -18.30 10.22 -1.03
N ARG A 94 -17.55 9.11 -1.19
CA ARG A 94 -16.08 9.11 -1.29
C ARG A 94 -15.54 10.22 -2.20
N PRO A 95 -16.03 10.44 -3.44
CA PRO A 95 -15.51 11.49 -4.31
C PRO A 95 -15.64 12.91 -3.73
N ALA A 96 -16.63 13.17 -2.88
CA ALA A 96 -16.79 14.45 -2.21
C ALA A 96 -15.73 14.63 -1.11
N PHE A 97 -15.46 13.59 -0.32
CA PHE A 97 -14.44 13.63 0.73
C PHE A 97 -13.01 13.65 0.16
N GLU A 98 -12.75 12.99 -0.98
CA GLU A 98 -11.45 13.03 -1.68
C GLU A 98 -11.06 14.45 -2.11
N ASN A 99 -12.03 15.25 -2.54
CA ASN A 99 -11.82 16.64 -2.95
C ASN A 99 -12.03 17.65 -1.80
N GLY A 100 -12.42 17.15 -0.62
CA GLY A 100 -12.89 17.95 0.50
C GLY A 100 -14.36 18.36 0.36
N THR A 101 -15.12 18.21 1.44
CA THR A 101 -16.54 18.55 1.50
C THR A 101 -16.87 19.29 2.78
N LEU A 102 -17.96 20.06 2.76
CA LEU A 102 -18.50 20.71 3.94
C LEU A 102 -19.70 19.90 4.44
N VAL A 103 -19.67 19.50 5.71
CA VAL A 103 -20.80 18.84 6.37
C VAL A 103 -21.49 19.85 7.26
N GLU A 104 -22.70 20.25 6.87
CA GLU A 104 -23.50 21.25 7.56
C GLU A 104 -24.39 20.57 8.61
N THR A 105 -24.07 20.77 9.89
CA THR A 105 -24.90 20.28 11.00
C THR A 105 -25.78 21.42 11.54
N ALA A 106 -26.72 21.09 12.43
CA ALA A 106 -27.61 22.09 13.04
C ALA A 106 -26.84 23.18 13.82
N ASP A 107 -25.67 22.82 14.36
CA ASP A 107 -24.91 23.68 15.28
C ASP A 107 -23.75 24.40 14.58
N ARG A 108 -23.07 23.73 13.64
CA ARG A 108 -21.88 24.25 12.94
C ARG A 108 -21.59 23.53 11.63
N THR A 109 -20.73 24.14 10.80
CA THR A 109 -20.24 23.56 9.56
C THR A 109 -18.83 23.02 9.75
N TYR A 110 -18.59 21.82 9.26
CA TYR A 110 -17.29 21.17 9.33
C TYR A 110 -16.72 20.93 7.95
N TYR A 111 -15.40 21.08 7.82
CA TYR A 111 -14.67 20.61 6.67
C TYR A 111 -14.28 19.15 6.91
N ALA A 112 -14.59 18.28 5.96
CA ALA A 112 -14.25 16.87 6.00
C ALA A 112 -13.48 16.45 4.75
N THR A 113 -12.38 15.73 4.93
CA THR A 113 -11.56 15.25 3.81
C THR A 113 -10.84 13.95 4.14
N ILE A 114 -10.51 13.15 3.13
CA ILE A 114 -9.67 11.96 3.30
C ILE A 114 -8.21 12.41 3.42
N VAL A 115 -7.59 12.11 4.57
CA VAL A 115 -6.18 12.45 4.85
C VAL A 115 -5.24 11.28 4.58
N ALA A 116 -5.75 10.05 4.65
CA ALA A 116 -5.01 8.86 4.26
C ALA A 116 -5.94 7.87 3.55
N ASP A 117 -5.64 7.58 2.29
CA ASP A 117 -6.16 6.39 1.64
C ASP A 117 -5.22 5.25 2.06
N HIS A 118 -5.79 4.16 2.61
CA HIS A 118 -5.05 2.93 2.91
C HIS A 118 -5.27 1.95 1.74
N PRO A 119 -4.63 2.16 0.57
CA PRO A 119 -4.87 1.32 -0.59
C PRO A 119 -4.41 -0.11 -0.29
N CYS A 120 -5.33 -1.06 -0.49
CA CYS A 120 -5.01 -2.47 -0.45
C CYS A 120 -3.99 -2.78 -1.56
N PHE A 121 -2.85 -3.37 -1.20
CA PHE A 121 -1.89 -3.78 -2.22
C PHE A 121 -2.44 -5.01 -2.94
N THR A 122 -2.92 -4.81 -4.17
CA THR A 122 -3.37 -5.92 -5.02
C THR A 122 -2.18 -6.50 -5.77
N THR A 123 -1.56 -7.55 -5.20
CA THR A 123 -0.53 -8.31 -5.91
C THR A 123 -1.14 -9.56 -6.56
N ALA A 124 -0.65 -9.94 -7.73
CA ALA A 124 -1.04 -11.21 -8.33
C ALA A 124 -0.61 -12.37 -7.40
N PRO A 125 -1.46 -13.39 -7.16
CA PRO A 125 -1.18 -14.46 -6.19
C PRO A 125 0.10 -15.25 -6.51
N LEU A 126 0.52 -15.27 -7.77
CA LEU A 126 1.75 -15.93 -8.22
C LEU A 126 2.99 -15.04 -8.14
N GLN A 127 2.87 -13.74 -7.85
CA GLN A 127 3.98 -12.79 -7.87
C GLN A 127 5.03 -13.12 -6.81
N PHE A 128 4.60 -13.44 -5.60
CA PHE A 128 5.50 -13.87 -4.51
C PHE A 128 6.26 -15.17 -4.85
N PRO A 129 5.59 -16.32 -5.16
CA PRO A 129 6.30 -17.56 -5.45
C PRO A 129 7.18 -17.47 -6.70
N LEU A 130 6.77 -16.73 -7.73
CA LEU A 130 7.61 -16.49 -8.91
C LEU A 130 8.84 -15.62 -8.57
N GLY A 131 8.69 -14.61 -7.72
CA GLY A 131 9.81 -13.80 -7.24
C GLY A 131 10.85 -14.61 -6.48
N VAL A 132 10.40 -15.46 -5.55
CA VAL A 132 11.28 -16.39 -4.82
C VAL A 132 11.99 -17.36 -5.76
N PHE A 133 11.26 -17.91 -6.74
CA PHE A 133 11.85 -18.83 -7.72
C PHE A 133 12.90 -18.15 -8.62
N ALA A 134 12.64 -16.90 -9.04
CA ALA A 134 13.59 -16.10 -9.80
C ALA A 134 14.88 -15.83 -8.99
N ILE A 135 14.75 -15.51 -7.70
CA ILE A 135 15.91 -15.36 -6.80
C ILE A 135 16.71 -16.66 -6.72
N ALA A 136 16.04 -17.80 -6.50
CA ALA A 136 16.70 -19.10 -6.39
C ALA A 136 17.46 -19.48 -7.67
N LEU A 137 16.83 -19.32 -8.84
CA LEU A 137 17.48 -19.52 -10.14
C LEU A 137 18.66 -18.56 -10.35
N GLY A 138 18.50 -17.31 -9.92
CA GLY A 138 19.56 -16.31 -10.01
C GLY A 138 20.79 -16.68 -9.18
N ILE A 139 20.59 -17.15 -7.96
CA ILE A 139 21.66 -17.67 -7.08
C ILE A 139 22.38 -18.85 -7.73
N VAL A 140 21.63 -19.81 -8.30
CA VAL A 140 22.20 -20.96 -9.02
C VAL A 140 23.06 -20.48 -10.20
N GLY A 141 22.58 -19.51 -10.98
CA GLY A 141 23.33 -18.92 -12.08
C GLY A 141 24.63 -18.24 -11.65
N ILE A 142 24.62 -17.53 -10.51
CA ILE A 142 25.80 -16.88 -9.92
C ILE A 142 26.81 -17.92 -9.42
N LEU A 143 26.35 -19.01 -8.79
CA LEU A 143 27.22 -20.02 -8.18
C LEU A 143 27.71 -21.10 -9.15
N THR A 144 27.12 -21.21 -10.35
CA THR A 144 27.51 -22.21 -11.36
C THR A 144 29.00 -22.12 -11.75
N PRO A 145 29.56 -20.94 -12.10
CA PRO A 145 30.97 -20.84 -12.47
C PRO A 145 31.97 -21.25 -11.37
N PRO A 146 31.89 -20.74 -10.11
CA PRO A 146 32.81 -21.18 -9.05
C PRO A 146 32.57 -22.63 -8.61
N GLY A 147 31.33 -23.11 -8.64
CA GLY A 147 30.99 -24.50 -8.35
C GLY A 147 31.64 -25.46 -9.34
N TYR A 148 31.53 -25.19 -10.64
CA TYR A 148 32.16 -25.99 -11.68
C TYR A 148 33.69 -26.03 -11.53
N ARG A 149 34.33 -24.88 -11.25
CA ARG A 149 35.78 -24.82 -11.02
C ARG A 149 36.22 -25.68 -9.84
N ARG A 150 35.43 -25.72 -8.75
CA ARG A 150 35.72 -26.58 -7.60
C ARG A 150 35.60 -28.06 -7.93
N LEU A 151 34.59 -28.46 -8.71
CA LEU A 151 34.38 -29.86 -9.09
C LEU A 151 35.52 -30.37 -9.98
N VAL A 152 35.95 -29.58 -10.98
CA VAL A 152 37.09 -29.95 -11.83
C VAL A 152 38.38 -30.07 -11.01
N ALA A 153 38.64 -29.11 -10.11
CA ALA A 153 39.83 -29.17 -9.23
C ALA A 153 39.81 -30.36 -8.25
N LEU A 154 38.63 -30.89 -7.90
CA LEU A 154 38.48 -32.11 -7.11
C LEU A 154 38.77 -33.36 -7.95
N GLU A 155 38.29 -33.40 -9.19
CA GLU A 155 38.53 -34.51 -10.11
C GLU A 155 40.02 -34.64 -10.48
N GLU A 156 40.71 -33.52 -10.68
CA GLU A 156 42.16 -33.50 -10.91
C GLU A 156 42.94 -34.08 -9.72
N ARG A 157 42.56 -33.74 -8.48
CA ARG A 157 43.20 -34.27 -7.26
C ARG A 157 42.94 -35.75 -6.98
N ILE A 158 41.87 -36.32 -7.53
CA ILE A 158 41.53 -37.74 -7.38
C ILE A 158 42.25 -38.59 -8.43
N ARG A 159 42.64 -37.97 -9.56
CA ARG A 159 43.33 -38.64 -10.67
C ARG A 159 44.85 -38.72 -10.48
N ASP A 160 45.46 -37.78 -9.77
CA ASP A 160 46.86 -37.82 -9.31
C ASP A 160 47.04 -38.68 -8.05
#